data_AF-A0A8B8BZP1-F1
#
_entry.id   AF-A0A8B8BZP1-F1
#
_cell.length_a   1.000
_cell.length_b   1.000
_cell.length_c   1.000
_cell.angle_alpha   90.00
_cell.angle_beta   90.00
_cell.angle_gamma   90.00
#
_symmetry.space_group_name_H-M   'P 1'
#
loop_
_entity.id
_entity.type
_entity.pdbx_description
1 polymer ?
#
loop_
_entity_poly.entity_id
_entity_poly.type
_entity_poly.pdbx_seq_one_letter_code
_entity_poly.pdbx_strand_id
1 'polypeptide(L)'
;MSYPYGKPCWSQDTPKAKKPKFEVGDLVRISKAKKTFEKGYLPNWTTELFTVSKIIPDRYPYVYKIQDYNKEELEGTFYEKELQKVVKKDDVYEVEEVLAYKKRRVGKKLIPHVKVRWKGYPPSFDSWIPQSDLILPT
;
A
#
# COMPACT_ATOMS: atom_id res chain seq x y z
N MET A 1 -15.88 10.58 -66.35
CA MET A 1 -16.01 11.25 -65.04
C MET A 1 -14.97 10.67 -64.08
N SER A 2 -14.01 11.48 -63.62
CA SER A 2 -13.00 11.10 -62.62
C SER A 2 -13.40 11.74 -61.29
N TYR A 3 -13.54 10.95 -60.22
CA TYR A 3 -13.80 11.49 -58.88
C TYR A 3 -12.45 11.74 -58.18
N PRO A 4 -12.18 12.96 -57.68
CA PRO A 4 -10.97 13.21 -56.91
C PRO A 4 -11.14 12.59 -55.52
N TYR A 5 -10.45 11.48 -55.27
CA TYR A 5 -10.35 10.93 -53.93
C TYR A 5 -9.56 11.91 -53.05
N GLY A 6 -10.29 12.63 -52.19
CA GLY A 6 -9.72 13.40 -51.09
C GLY A 6 -9.01 12.46 -50.11
N LYS A 7 -7.83 12.87 -49.65
CA LYS A 7 -7.05 12.14 -48.63
C LYS A 7 -7.94 11.84 -47.41
N PRO A 8 -7.93 10.61 -46.86
CA PRO A 8 -8.74 10.30 -45.69
C PRO A 8 -8.30 11.15 -44.48
N CYS A 9 -9.26 11.82 -43.86
CA CYS A 9 -9.10 12.65 -42.67
C CYS A 9 -9.07 11.79 -41.39
N TRP A 10 -8.06 10.96 -41.24
CA TRP A 10 -7.74 10.40 -39.93
C TRP A 10 -6.26 10.63 -39.68
N SER A 11 -5.94 11.73 -39.00
CA SER A 11 -4.66 11.83 -38.31
C SER A 11 -4.65 10.70 -37.30
N GLN A 12 -3.84 9.67 -37.54
CA GLN A 12 -3.56 8.68 -36.50
C GLN A 12 -2.62 9.36 -35.50
N ASP A 13 -3.21 10.15 -34.61
CA ASP A 13 -2.52 10.58 -33.40
C ASP A 13 -2.31 9.33 -32.56
N THR A 14 -1.15 8.69 -32.72
CA THR A 14 -0.78 7.54 -31.88
C THR A 14 -0.78 8.03 -30.43
N PRO A 15 -1.55 7.41 -29.52
CA PRO A 15 -1.56 7.86 -28.14
C PRO A 15 -0.14 7.74 -27.59
N LYS A 16 0.48 8.89 -27.31
CA LYS A 16 1.82 8.97 -26.71
C LYS A 16 1.84 8.05 -25.49
N ALA A 17 2.82 7.15 -25.44
CA ALA A 17 3.01 6.24 -24.31
C ALA A 17 3.07 7.07 -23.02
N LYS A 18 2.04 6.93 -22.18
CA LYS A 18 2.01 7.60 -20.86
C LYS A 18 3.09 6.96 -20.01
N LYS A 19 3.74 7.73 -19.13
CA LYS A 19 4.69 7.15 -18.16
C LYS A 19 3.91 6.47 -17.02
N PRO A 20 4.46 5.41 -16.39
CA PRO A 20 3.87 4.85 -15.18
C PRO A 20 3.82 5.93 -14.08
N LYS A 21 2.78 5.89 -13.24
CA LYS A 21 2.56 6.87 -12.18
C LYS A 21 3.40 6.58 -10.92
N PHE A 22 3.67 5.31 -10.66
CA PHE A 22 4.44 4.86 -9.51
C PHE A 22 5.76 4.25 -9.98
N GLU A 23 6.75 4.33 -9.10
CA GLU A 23 8.08 3.75 -9.31
C GLU A 23 8.28 2.53 -8.39
N VAL A 24 9.23 1.66 -8.75
CA VAL A 24 9.61 0.54 -7.89
C VAL A 24 10.23 1.11 -6.60
N GLY A 25 9.76 0.62 -5.45
CA GLY A 25 10.16 1.11 -4.13
C GLY A 25 9.19 2.13 -3.53
N ASP A 26 8.21 2.63 -4.29
CA ASP A 26 7.18 3.51 -3.73
C ASP A 26 6.32 2.78 -2.68
N LEU A 27 6.05 3.47 -1.57
CA LEU A 27 5.08 3.01 -0.57
C LEU A 27 3.66 3.36 -1.00
N VAL A 28 2.77 2.38 -0.95
CA VAL A 28 1.39 2.51 -1.43
C VAL A 28 0.38 1.84 -0.49
N ARG A 29 -0.87 2.33 -0.53
CA ARG A 29 -2.07 1.68 0.02
C ARG A 29 -2.92 1.08 -1.09
N ILE A 30 -3.71 0.07 -0.77
CA ILE A 30 -4.64 -0.58 -1.70
C ILE A 30 -6.07 -0.10 -1.41
N SER A 31 -6.88 0.06 -2.45
CA SER A 31 -8.31 0.31 -2.28
C SER A 31 -9.03 -0.93 -1.72
N LYS A 32 -9.94 -0.74 -0.76
CA LYS A 32 -10.82 -1.79 -0.26
C LYS A 32 -11.83 -2.20 -1.33
N ALA A 33 -12.18 -3.47 -1.36
CA ALA A 33 -13.25 -3.97 -2.20
C ALA A 33 -14.60 -3.40 -1.73
N LYS A 34 -15.25 -2.61 -2.60
CA LYS A 34 -16.53 -1.96 -2.28
C LYS A 34 -17.65 -3.01 -2.23
N LYS A 35 -18.47 -2.96 -1.17
CA LYS A 35 -19.75 -3.69 -1.11
C LYS A 35 -20.88 -2.84 -1.71
N THR A 36 -21.97 -3.50 -2.13
CA THR A 36 -23.13 -2.86 -2.77
C THR A 36 -23.79 -1.74 -1.94
N PHE A 37 -23.61 -1.75 -0.62
CA PHE A 37 -24.20 -0.77 0.31
C PHE A 37 -23.18 -0.23 1.32
N GLU A 38 -21.99 0.16 0.86
CA GLU A 38 -20.98 0.75 1.75
C GLU A 38 -21.25 2.24 2.03
N LYS A 39 -21.14 2.62 3.30
CA LYS A 39 -21.40 4.00 3.73
C LYS A 39 -20.24 4.90 3.26
N GLY A 40 -20.57 5.98 2.54
CA GLY A 40 -19.57 6.86 1.90
C GLY A 40 -18.62 7.59 2.85
N TYR A 41 -18.89 7.63 4.16
CA TYR A 41 -17.99 8.24 5.15
C TYR A 41 -16.88 7.30 5.64
N LEU A 42 -16.91 6.01 5.31
CA LEU A 42 -15.86 5.07 5.70
C LEU A 42 -14.63 5.19 4.79
N PRO A 43 -13.41 4.99 5.32
CA PRO A 43 -12.19 5.05 4.53
C PRO A 43 -12.09 3.86 3.57
N ASN A 44 -11.95 4.16 2.28
CA ASN A 44 -11.85 3.20 1.18
C ASN A 44 -10.44 2.62 0.95
N TRP A 45 -9.47 2.93 1.81
CA TRP A 45 -8.08 2.48 1.68
C TRP A 45 -7.70 1.56 2.83
N THR A 46 -6.82 0.58 2.58
CA THR A 46 -6.22 -0.28 3.60
C THR A 46 -5.34 0.55 4.55
N THR A 47 -5.23 0.12 5.81
CA THR A 47 -4.29 0.72 6.77
C THR A 47 -2.86 0.25 6.52
N GLU A 48 -2.71 -1.03 6.15
CA GLU A 48 -1.45 -1.64 5.77
C GLU A 48 -0.81 -0.93 4.57
N LEU A 49 0.52 -0.84 4.64
CA LEU A 49 1.37 -0.20 3.64
C LEU A 49 2.19 -1.27 2.90
N PHE A 50 2.18 -1.16 1.58
CA PHE A 50 2.88 -2.06 0.67
C PHE A 50 3.95 -1.31 -0.10
N THR A 51 4.93 -2.03 -0.61
CA THR A 51 5.96 -1.48 -1.50
C THR A 51 5.71 -1.94 -2.93
N VAL A 52 5.80 -1.04 -3.90
CA VAL A 52 5.77 -1.42 -5.31
C VAL A 52 7.01 -2.24 -5.65
N SER A 53 6.83 -3.51 -6.00
CA SER A 53 7.95 -4.42 -6.30
C SER A 53 8.30 -4.41 -7.78
N LYS A 54 7.29 -4.41 -8.67
CA LYS A 54 7.48 -4.48 -10.13
C LYS A 54 6.41 -3.70 -10.87
N ILE A 55 6.80 -3.11 -11.99
CA ILE A 55 5.91 -2.47 -12.95
C ILE A 55 5.88 -3.36 -14.19
N ILE A 56 4.68 -3.66 -14.70
CA ILE A 56 4.50 -4.45 -15.93
C ILE A 56 4.16 -3.48 -17.07
N PRO A 57 5.15 -3.07 -17.89
CA PRO A 57 4.95 -2.02 -18.89
C PRO A 57 4.28 -2.50 -20.18
N ASP A 58 4.23 -3.81 -20.41
CA ASP A 58 3.71 -4.44 -21.64
C ASP A 58 2.19 -4.30 -21.81
N ARG A 59 1.49 -3.88 -20.74
CA ARG A 59 0.04 -3.69 -20.75
C ARG A 59 -0.32 -2.24 -20.44
N TYR A 60 -1.26 -1.70 -21.20
CA TYR A 60 -1.91 -0.42 -20.91
C TYR A 60 -3.38 -0.66 -20.58
N PRO A 61 -3.89 -0.21 -19.42
CA PRO A 61 -3.21 0.57 -18.38
C PRO A 61 -2.10 -0.21 -17.65
N TYR A 62 -1.10 0.52 -17.13
CA TYR A 62 -0.01 -0.10 -16.35
C TYR A 62 -0.54 -0.87 -15.15
N VAL A 63 0.07 -2.04 -14.94
CA VAL A 63 -0.25 -2.92 -13.82
C VAL A 63 0.98 -3.10 -12.95
N TYR A 64 0.77 -3.15 -11.64
CA TYR A 64 1.81 -3.14 -10.63
C TYR A 64 1.73 -4.42 -9.79
N LYS A 65 2.89 -4.95 -9.43
CA LYS A 65 3.01 -5.90 -8.33
C LYS A 65 3.48 -5.16 -7.09
N ILE A 66 2.99 -5.61 -5.95
CA ILE A 66 3.31 -5.04 -4.66
C ILE A 66 3.74 -6.15 -3.71
N GLN A 67 4.49 -5.78 -2.68
CA GLN A 67 4.95 -6.67 -1.64
C GLN A 67 4.69 -6.05 -0.26
N ASP A 68 4.58 -6.89 0.76
CA ASP A 68 4.40 -6.49 2.13
C ASP A 68 5.71 -5.96 2.77
N TYR A 69 5.69 -5.73 4.08
CA TYR A 69 6.88 -5.32 4.84
C TYR A 69 7.95 -6.44 4.93
N ASN A 70 7.55 -7.71 4.90
CA ASN A 70 8.44 -8.87 4.94
C ASN A 70 9.03 -9.22 3.55
N LYS A 71 8.70 -8.43 2.51
CA LYS A 71 9.09 -8.64 1.10
C LYS A 71 8.41 -9.86 0.46
N GLU A 72 7.28 -10.28 0.99
CA GLU A 72 6.41 -11.28 0.37
C GLU A 72 5.55 -10.57 -0.70
N GLU A 73 5.64 -11.01 -1.96
CA GLU A 73 4.81 -10.47 -3.04
C GLU A 73 3.34 -10.87 -2.80
N LEU A 74 2.44 -9.89 -2.83
CA LEU A 74 1.01 -10.15 -2.70
C LEU A 74 0.51 -10.83 -3.98
N GLU A 75 -0.33 -11.85 -3.84
CA GLU A 75 -0.92 -12.54 -4.98
C GLU A 75 -1.79 -11.60 -5.82
N GLY A 76 -1.57 -11.62 -7.13
CA GLY A 76 -2.31 -10.80 -8.09
C GLY A 76 -1.52 -9.61 -8.62
N THR A 77 -2.24 -8.70 -9.26
CA THR A 77 -1.70 -7.48 -9.87
C THR A 77 -2.69 -6.35 -9.71
N PHE A 78 -2.20 -5.13 -9.46
CA PHE A 78 -3.02 -3.97 -9.13
C PHE A 78 -2.94 -2.90 -10.21
N TYR A 79 -4.06 -2.27 -10.50
CA TYR A 79 -4.10 -1.12 -11.38
C TYR A 79 -3.73 0.17 -10.66
N GLU A 80 -3.34 1.18 -11.42
CA GLU A 80 -3.03 2.51 -10.89
C GLU A 80 -4.13 3.10 -9.99
N LYS A 81 -5.40 2.88 -10.33
CA LYS A 81 -6.56 3.42 -9.60
C LYS A 81 -6.77 2.76 -8.24
N GLU A 82 -6.23 1.56 -8.06
CA GLU A 82 -6.35 0.78 -6.84
C GLU A 82 -5.20 1.07 -5.86
N LEU A 83 -4.24 1.90 -6.27
CA LEU A 83 -3.06 2.25 -5.49
C LEU A 83 -3.03 3.73 -5.14
N GLN A 84 -2.68 4.02 -3.89
CA GLN A 84 -2.43 5.37 -3.41
C GLN A 84 -1.02 5.48 -2.84
N LYS A 85 -0.18 6.33 -3.43
CA LYS A 85 1.17 6.61 -2.89
C LYS A 85 1.08 7.28 -1.53
N VAL A 86 1.92 6.81 -0.61
CA VAL A 86 2.04 7.32 0.76
C VAL A 86 3.47 7.83 0.95
N VAL A 87 3.59 9.06 1.45
CA VAL A 87 4.87 9.62 1.90
C VAL A 87 4.90 9.46 3.41
N LYS A 88 5.71 8.53 3.92
CA LYS A 88 5.96 8.41 5.36
C LYS A 88 6.81 9.58 5.82
N LYS A 89 6.37 10.25 6.89
CA LYS A 89 7.18 11.26 7.60
C LYS A 89 7.91 10.64 8.80
N ASP A 90 7.23 9.74 9.51
CA ASP A 90 7.71 9.10 10.73
C ASP A 90 7.33 7.60 10.76
N ASP A 91 8.06 6.80 11.54
CA ASP A 91 7.81 5.36 11.74
C ASP A 91 6.80 5.11 12.88
N VAL A 92 5.66 5.80 12.83
CA VAL A 92 4.58 5.65 13.82
C VAL A 92 3.47 4.78 13.24
N TYR A 93 3.06 3.77 14.01
CA TYR A 93 2.00 2.83 13.63
C TYR A 93 0.92 2.77 14.71
N GLU A 94 -0.34 2.65 14.29
CA GLU A 94 -1.47 2.50 15.20
C GLU A 94 -1.50 1.09 15.78
N VAL A 95 -1.59 0.99 17.11
CA VAL A 95 -1.81 -0.26 17.83
C VAL A 95 -3.32 -0.53 17.88
N GLU A 96 -3.72 -1.77 17.56
CA GLU A 96 -5.09 -2.25 17.70
C GLU A 96 -5.34 -2.79 19.11
N GLU A 97 -4.43 -3.64 19.59
CA GLU A 97 -4.59 -4.31 20.87
C GLU A 97 -3.22 -4.62 21.50
N VAL A 98 -3.15 -4.57 22.84
CA VAL A 98 -2.00 -5.07 23.60
C VAL A 98 -2.33 -6.48 24.09
N LEU A 99 -1.65 -7.48 23.53
CA LEU A 99 -1.95 -8.89 23.75
C LEU A 99 -1.31 -9.48 25.00
N ALA A 100 -0.12 -8.99 25.36
CA ALA A 100 0.64 -9.55 26.48
C ALA A 100 1.67 -8.56 27.03
N TYR A 101 2.07 -8.81 28.27
CA TYR A 101 3.12 -8.07 28.97
C TYR A 101 4.22 -9.03 29.38
N LYS A 102 5.49 -8.63 29.21
CA LYS A 102 6.64 -9.37 29.72
C LYS A 102 7.69 -8.41 30.26
N LYS A 103 8.49 -8.86 31.22
CA LYS A 103 9.64 -8.10 31.72
C LYS A 103 10.91 -8.86 31.35
N ARG A 104 11.84 -8.17 30.68
CA ARG A 104 13.15 -8.73 30.31
C ARG A 104 14.24 -8.02 31.09
N ARG A 105 15.11 -8.78 31.74
CA ARG A 105 16.32 -8.22 32.36
C ARG A 105 17.40 -8.09 31.29
N VAL A 106 17.96 -6.89 31.15
CA VAL A 106 19.11 -6.59 30.28
C VAL A 106 20.16 -5.93 31.17
N GLY A 107 21.20 -6.69 31.51
CA GLY A 107 22.16 -6.31 32.55
C GLY A 107 21.48 -6.11 33.91
N LYS A 108 21.66 -4.93 34.52
CA LYS A 108 21.02 -4.57 35.80
C LYS A 108 19.61 -3.99 35.66
N LYS A 109 19.16 -3.65 34.44
CA LYS A 109 17.87 -2.99 34.20
C LYS A 109 16.78 -4.01 33.86
N LEU A 110 15.57 -3.75 34.36
CA LEU A 110 14.37 -4.51 34.03
C LEU A 110 13.52 -3.69 33.06
N ILE A 111 13.39 -4.16 31.82
CA ILE A 111 12.69 -3.42 30.75
C ILE A 111 11.34 -4.09 30.49
N PRO A 112 10.22 -3.39 30.74
CA PRO A 112 8.89 -3.89 30.38
C PRO A 112 8.74 -3.87 28.85
N HIS A 113 8.25 -4.97 28.31
CA HIS A 113 7.88 -5.12 26.91
C HIS A 113 6.41 -5.48 26.82
N VAL A 114 5.79 -5.04 25.75
CA VAL A 114 4.39 -5.30 25.40
C VAL A 114 4.33 -6.02 24.06
N LYS A 115 3.47 -7.01 23.93
CA LYS A 115 3.16 -7.63 22.65
C LYS A 115 2.00 -6.86 22.04
N VAL A 116 2.21 -6.26 20.88
CA VAL A 116 1.20 -5.43 20.21
C VAL A 116 0.67 -6.12 18.96
N ARG A 117 -0.64 -6.02 18.76
CA ARG A 117 -1.33 -6.25 17.50
C ARG A 117 -1.42 -4.91 16.78
N TRP A 118 -0.89 -4.82 15.57
CA TRP A 118 -0.89 -3.59 14.78
C TRP A 118 -2.20 -3.46 13.99
N LYS A 119 -2.75 -2.25 13.93
CA LYS A 119 -4.06 -2.01 13.35
C LYS A 119 -4.12 -2.26 11.85
N GLY A 120 -4.91 -3.26 11.50
CA GLY A 120 -5.11 -3.71 10.12
C GLY A 120 -3.85 -4.27 9.47
N TYR A 121 -2.98 -4.87 10.27
CA TYR A 121 -1.95 -5.80 9.83
C TYR A 121 -2.34 -7.21 10.31
N PRO A 122 -1.92 -8.29 9.61
CA PRO A 122 -2.23 -9.64 10.04
C PRO A 122 -1.49 -10.00 11.34
N PRO A 123 -2.00 -10.98 12.12
CA PRO A 123 -1.38 -11.45 13.37
C PRO A 123 0.09 -11.86 13.26
N SER A 124 0.55 -12.21 12.06
CA SER A 124 1.95 -12.52 11.77
C SER A 124 2.91 -11.36 12.07
N PHE A 125 2.42 -10.11 12.05
CA PHE A 125 3.22 -8.92 12.39
C PHE A 125 3.22 -8.60 13.89
N ASP A 126 2.58 -9.42 14.72
CA ASP A 126 2.58 -9.20 16.17
C ASP A 126 4.00 -9.15 16.71
N SER A 127 4.36 -8.04 17.33
CA SER A 127 5.73 -7.79 17.74
C SER A 127 5.82 -7.43 19.22
N TRP A 128 6.97 -7.74 19.81
CA TRP A 128 7.30 -7.32 21.17
C TRP A 128 8.08 -6.02 21.12
N ILE A 129 7.49 -4.93 21.60
CA ILE A 129 8.13 -3.62 21.68
C ILE A 129 8.36 -3.22 23.15
N PRO A 130 9.38 -2.38 23.44
CA PRO A 130 9.50 -1.73 24.73
C PRO A 130 8.26 -0.89 25.06
N GLN A 131 7.83 -0.90 26.33
CA GLN A 131 6.69 -0.08 26.75
C GLN A 131 6.94 1.42 26.58
N SER A 132 8.21 1.85 26.58
CA SER A 132 8.61 3.25 26.34
C SER A 132 8.22 3.77 24.96
N ASP A 133 8.06 2.88 23.99
CA ASP A 133 7.83 3.23 22.59
C ASP A 133 6.32 3.40 22.31
N LEU A 134 5.47 3.10 23.30
CA LEU A 134 4.04 3.36 23.22
C LEU A 134 3.76 4.86 23.43
N ILE A 135 3.12 5.46 22.42
CA ILE A 135 2.59 6.82 22.51
C ILE A 135 1.10 6.69 22.85
N LEU A 136 0.71 7.17 24.04
CA LEU A 136 -0.69 7.19 24.45
C LEU A 136 -1.36 8.49 23.98
N PRO A 137 -2.61 8.45 23.47
CA PRO A 137 -3.37 9.67 23.25
C PRO A 137 -3.56 10.35 24.62
N THR A 138 -3.18 11.63 24.68
CA THR A 138 -3.32 12.48 25.87
C THR A 138 -4.71 13.09 25.96
#